data_AF-A0A9N8D1T5-F1
#
_entry.id   AF-A0A9N8D1T5-F1
#
_cell.length_a   1.000
_cell.length_b   1.000
_cell.length_c   1.000
_cell.angle_alpha   90.00
_cell.angle_beta   90.00
_cell.angle_gamma   90.00
#
_symmetry.space_group_name_H-M   'P 1'
#
loop_
_entity.id
_entity.type
_entity.pdbx_description
1 polymer ?
#
loop_
_entity_poly.entity_id
_entity_poly.type
_entity_poly.pdbx_seq_one_letter_code
_entity_poly.pdbx_strand_id
1 'polypeptide(L)' 'MHNLAELPKEDKDKVNVDLASSSVAYRERLGKPVIDVEVERQQPEHLREYFRERLVYYRELSKRFPQGYEYNKEG' A
#
# COMPACT_ATOMS: atom_id res chain seq x y z
N MET A 1 15.49 16.07 -8.83
CA MET A 1 14.93 14.79 -9.34
C MET A 1 15.57 13.66 -8.55
N HIS A 2 14.78 12.75 -8.01
CA HIS A 2 15.30 11.54 -7.36
C HIS A 2 15.00 10.36 -8.28
N ASN A 3 16.04 9.73 -8.82
CA ASN A 3 15.91 8.66 -9.80
C ASN A 3 15.76 7.31 -9.10
N LEU A 4 14.56 6.76 -9.10
CA LEU A 4 14.27 5.44 -8.50
C LEU A 4 14.99 4.30 -9.21
N ALA A 5 15.39 4.48 -10.47
CA ALA A 5 16.12 3.47 -11.23
C ALA A 5 17.57 3.31 -10.77
N GLU A 6 18.16 4.30 -10.10
CA GLU A 6 19.53 4.24 -9.59
C GLU A 6 19.60 3.66 -8.17
N LEU A 7 18.46 3.41 -7.53
CA LEU A 7 18.43 2.85 -6.19
C LEU A 7 19.03 1.42 -6.16
N PRO A 8 19.69 1.05 -5.05
CA PRO A 8 20.01 -0.33 -4.74
C PRO A 8 18.78 -1.24 -4.83
N LYS A 9 19.00 -2.51 -5.16
CA LYS A 9 17.90 -3.47 -5.33
C LYS A 9 17.03 -3.59 -4.07
N GLU A 10 17.65 -3.59 -2.90
CA GLU A 10 16.95 -3.66 -1.61
C GLU A 10 16.01 -2.46 -1.38
N ASP A 11 16.45 -1.25 -1.76
CA ASP A 11 15.63 -0.04 -1.62
C ASP A 11 14.50 -0.04 -2.64
N LYS A 12 14.73 -0.55 -3.86
CA LYS A 12 13.66 -0.75 -4.86
C LYS A 12 12.61 -1.74 -4.37
N ASP A 13 13.05 -2.84 -3.76
CA ASP A 13 12.16 -3.86 -3.23
C ASP A 13 11.30 -3.29 -2.08
N LYS A 14 11.89 -2.47 -1.19
CA LYS A 14 11.12 -1.72 -0.18
C LYS A 14 10.11 -0.75 -0.79
N VAL A 15 10.47 -0.01 -1.82
CA VAL A 15 9.54 0.89 -2.53
C VAL A 15 8.37 0.11 -3.15
N ASN A 16 8.64 -1.06 -3.72
CA ASN A 16 7.58 -1.94 -4.26
C ASN A 16 6.66 -2.46 -3.16
N VAL A 17 7.19 -2.81 -1.99
CA VAL A 17 6.41 -3.24 -0.82
C VAL A 17 5.56 -2.10 -0.26
N ASP A 18 6.07 -0.88 -0.25
CA ASP A 18 5.32 0.34 0.10
C ASP A 18 4.18 0.60 -0.88
N LEU A 19 4.42 0.38 -2.17
CA LEU A 19 3.38 0.49 -3.19
C LEU A 19 2.29 -0.57 -3.00
N ALA A 20 2.68 -1.81 -2.70
CA ALA A 20 1.73 -2.89 -2.44
C ALA A 20 0.86 -2.61 -1.20
N SER A 21 1.48 -2.20 -0.10
CA SER A 21 0.78 -1.91 1.16
C SER A 21 -0.15 -0.69 1.05
N SER A 22 0.28 0.38 0.39
CA SER A 22 -0.58 1.54 0.11
C SER A 22 -1.75 1.19 -0.80
N SER A 23 -1.55 0.32 -1.79
CA SER A 23 -2.60 -0.15 -2.69
C SER A 23 -3.69 -0.95 -1.95
N VAL A 24 -3.32 -1.78 -0.97
CA VAL A 24 -4.28 -2.49 -0.13
C VAL A 24 -5.11 -1.51 0.69
N ALA A 25 -4.47 -0.62 1.45
CA ALA A 25 -5.16 0.37 2.27
C ALA A 25 -6.08 1.30 1.44
N TYR A 26 -5.66 1.63 0.21
CA TYR A 26 -6.47 2.39 -0.73
C TYR A 26 -7.73 1.64 -1.16
N ARG A 27 -7.60 0.35 -1.53
CA ARG A 27 -8.74 -0.48 -1.95
C ARG A 27 -9.73 -0.70 -0.80
N GLU A 28 -9.23 -0.95 0.41
CA GLU A 28 -10.04 -1.05 1.63
C GLU A 28 -10.85 0.22 1.87
N ARG A 29 -10.22 1.40 1.82
CA ARG A 29 -10.91 2.70 1.96
C ARG A 29 -11.99 2.93 0.90
N LEU A 30 -11.77 2.43 -0.31
CA LEU A 30 -12.76 2.56 -1.38
C LEU A 30 -13.88 1.51 -1.33
N GLY A 31 -13.87 0.60 -0.34
CA GLY A 31 -14.79 -0.54 -0.28
C GLY A 31 -14.63 -1.53 -1.43
N LYS A 32 -13.46 -1.53 -2.09
CA LYS A 32 -13.13 -2.48 -3.16
C LYS A 32 -12.57 -3.77 -2.55
N PRO A 33 -12.88 -4.95 -3.11
CA PRO A 33 -12.36 -6.20 -2.60
C PRO A 33 -10.84 -6.23 -2.76
N VAL A 34 -10.14 -6.61 -1.68
CA VAL A 34 -8.70 -6.87 -1.65
C VAL A 34 -8.42 -7.94 -0.59
N ILE A 35 -7.47 -8.84 -0.87
CA ILE A 35 -7.04 -9.89 0.05
C ILE A 35 -5.61 -9.57 0.48
N ASP A 36 -5.46 -8.95 1.64
CA ASP A 36 -4.17 -8.51 2.17
C ASP A 36 -3.18 -9.68 2.36
N VAL A 37 -3.67 -10.83 2.84
CA VAL A 37 -2.86 -12.05 3.00
C VAL A 37 -2.28 -12.55 1.67
N GLU A 38 -3.00 -12.41 0.57
CA GLU A 38 -2.51 -12.81 -0.75
C GLU A 38 -1.40 -11.86 -1.22
N VAL A 39 -1.60 -10.55 -1.03
CA VAL A 39 -0.61 -9.53 -1.37
C VAL A 39 0.66 -9.70 -0.53
N GLU A 40 0.54 -10.03 0.75
CA GLU A 40 1.67 -10.32 1.63
C GLU A 40 2.46 -11.55 1.14
N ARG A 41 1.78 -12.62 0.72
CA ARG A 41 2.44 -13.84 0.22
C ARG A 41 3.21 -13.59 -1.08
N GLN A 42 2.78 -12.64 -1.90
CA GLN A 42 3.47 -12.22 -3.11
C GLN A 42 4.74 -11.39 -2.81
N GLN A 43 4.85 -10.78 -1.62
CA GLN A 43 6.05 -10.05 -1.24
C GLN A 43 7.22 -11.00 -0.93
N PRO A 44 8.48 -10.57 -1.14
CA PRO A 44 9.65 -11.30 -0.69
C PRO A 44 9.57 -11.62 0.80
N GLU A 45 9.95 -12.83 1.21
CA GLU A 45 9.76 -13.32 2.58
C GLU A 45 10.39 -12.40 3.64
N HIS A 46 11.60 -11.91 3.37
CA HIS A 46 12.33 -10.97 4.23
C HIS A 46 11.71 -9.56 4.32
N LEU A 47 10.72 -9.25 3.49
CA LEU A 47 10.00 -7.97 3.49
C LEU A 47 8.53 -8.12 3.90
N ARG A 48 8.05 -9.33 4.25
CA ARG A 48 6.66 -9.52 4.71
C ARG A 48 6.38 -8.80 6.03
N GLU A 49 7.36 -8.80 6.93
CA GLU A 49 7.26 -8.02 8.17
C GLU A 49 7.16 -6.52 7.88
N TYR A 50 8.05 -6.02 7.01
CA TYR A 50 8.01 -4.63 6.55
C TYR A 50 6.67 -4.29 5.89
N PHE A 51 6.12 -5.16 5.05
CA PHE A 51 4.79 -4.98 4.45
C PHE A 51 3.70 -4.77 5.50
N ARG A 52 3.69 -5.58 6.57
CA ARG A 52 2.68 -5.48 7.64
C ARG A 52 2.79 -4.15 8.39
N GLU A 53 4.00 -3.71 8.72
CA GLU A 53 4.22 -2.41 9.37
C GLU A 53 3.71 -1.26 8.49
N ARG A 54 4.02 -1.31 7.20
CA ARG A 54 3.63 -0.28 6.23
C ARG A 54 2.13 -0.31 5.94
N LEU A 55 1.52 -1.49 5.95
CA LEU A 55 0.07 -1.64 5.83
C LEU A 55 -0.66 -0.96 7.00
N VAL A 56 -0.19 -1.13 8.23
CA VAL A 56 -0.74 -0.43 9.40
C VAL A 56 -0.61 1.09 9.23
N TYR A 57 0.58 1.56 8.84
CA TYR A 57 0.81 2.99 8.56
C TYR A 57 -0.15 3.54 7.51
N TYR A 58 -0.33 2.85 6.38
CA TYR A 58 -1.22 3.30 5.31
C TYR A 58 -2.71 3.18 5.65
N ARG A 59 -3.11 2.23 6.49
CA ARG A 59 -4.48 2.15 7.04
C ARG A 59 -4.79 3.32 7.97
N GLU A 60 -3.83 3.76 8.79
CA GLU A 60 -4.00 4.98 9.58
C GLU A 60 -4.01 6.23 8.71
N LEU A 61 -3.14 6.30 7.71
CA LEU A 61 -3.07 7.42 6.78
C LEU A 61 -4.35 7.52 5.92
N SER A 62 -4.94 6.39 5.52
CA SER A 62 -6.14 6.35 4.67
C SER A 62 -7.35 7.00 5.34
N LYS A 63 -7.44 6.99 6.67
CA LYS A 63 -8.50 7.67 7.45
C LYS A 63 -8.55 9.18 7.24
N ARG A 64 -7.44 9.80 6.78
CA ARG A 64 -7.38 11.24 6.49
C ARG A 64 -7.97 11.61 5.13
N PHE A 65 -8.30 10.63 4.30
CA PHE A 65 -8.84 10.84 2.96
C PHE A 65 -10.33 10.47 2.90
N PRO A 66 -11.10 11.07 1.98
CA PRO A 66 -12.50 10.75 1.80
C PRO A 66 -12.72 9.26 1.51
N GLN A 67 -13.81 8.70 1.99
CA GLN A 67 -14.15 7.29 1.71
C GLN A 67 -14.67 7.13 0.28
N GLY A 68 -14.69 5.89 -0.23
CA GLY A 68 -15.13 5.62 -1.61
C GLY A 68 -16.52 6.17 -1.96
N TYR A 69 -17.45 6.17 -1.00
CA TYR A 69 -18.81 6.70 -1.18
C TYR A 69 -18.89 8.23 -1.17
N GLU A 70 -17.86 8.92 -0.67
CA GLU A 70 -17.84 10.39 -0.57
C GLU A 70 -17.49 11.04 -1.92
N TYR A 71 -16.74 10.34 -2.78
CA TYR A 71 -16.50 10.77 -4.18
C TYR A 71 -17.78 10.79 -5.03
N ASN A 72 -18.83 10.06 -4.63
CA ASN A 72 -20.11 10.04 -5.33
C ASN A 72 -21.04 11.19 -4.91
N LYS A 73 -20.68 11.98 -3.89
CA LYS A 73 -21.51 13.10 -3.39
C LYS A 73 -21.21 14.44 -4.08
N GLU A 74 -20.17 14.51 -4.91
CA GLU A 74 -19.79 15.71 -5.65
C GLU A 74 -20.23 15.68 -7.14
N GLY A 75 -21.16 14.78 -7.49
CA GLY A 75 -21.74 14.65 -8.83
C GLY A 75 -23.10 15.32 -8.98
#